data_AF-A0A6N9HIN2-F1
#
_entry.id   AF-A0A6N9HIN2-F1
#
_cell.length_a   1.000
_cell.length_b   1.000
_cell.length_c   1.000
_cell.angle_alpha   90.00
_cell.angle_beta   90.00
_cell.angle_gamma   90.00
#
_symmetry.space_group_name_H-M   'P 1'
#
loop_
_entity.id
_entity.type
_entity.pdbx_description
1 polymer ?
#
loop_
_entity_poly.entity_id
_entity_poly.type
_entity_poly.pdbx_seq_one_letter_code
_entity_poly.pdbx_strand_id
1 'polypeptide(L)'
;MSRKYIDCREFPSATHCSVAISADSAEELLEVAVQHAVSIHKHTDSPELRSALQGLIHDGMPPETVVPPGAISGVPQGVRPH
;
A
#
# COMPACT_ATOMS: atom_id res chain seq x y z
N MET A 1 4.40 -15.93 7.32
CA MET A 1 4.41 -15.11 6.09
C MET A 1 4.63 -13.67 6.50
N SER A 2 5.34 -12.88 5.69
CA SER A 2 5.45 -11.42 5.92
C SER A 2 4.09 -10.79 5.63
N ARG A 3 3.63 -9.91 6.54
CA ARG A 3 2.49 -9.03 6.31
C ARG A 3 2.75 -8.20 5.05
N LYS A 4 1.71 -7.92 4.27
CA LYS A 4 1.78 -7.14 3.04
C LYS A 4 0.81 -5.98 3.07
N TYR A 5 1.08 -4.93 2.31
CA TYR A 5 0.19 -3.78 2.23
C TYR A 5 0.19 -3.09 0.86
N ILE A 6 -0.90 -2.37 0.59
CA ILE A 6 -1.03 -1.39 -0.48
C ILE A 6 -1.43 -0.08 0.19
N ASP A 7 -0.74 1.02 -0.13
CA ASP A 7 -1.04 2.33 0.40
C ASP A 7 -1.64 3.24 -0.67
N CYS A 8 -2.94 3.55 -0.57
CA CYS A 8 -3.62 4.40 -1.54
C CYS A 8 -3.09 5.84 -1.53
N ARG A 9 -2.33 6.23 -0.49
CA ARG A 9 -1.73 7.56 -0.37
C ARG A 9 -0.57 7.78 -1.34
N GLU A 10 0.06 6.71 -1.81
CA GLU A 10 1.16 6.77 -2.78
C GLU A 10 0.69 7.20 -4.18
N PHE A 11 -0.62 7.11 -4.44
CA PHE A 11 -1.25 7.47 -5.70
C PHE A 11 -2.29 8.57 -5.47
N PRO A 12 -1.86 9.85 -5.35
CA PRO A 12 -2.77 10.97 -5.13
C PRO A 12 -3.71 11.12 -6.33
N SER A 13 -4.87 10.48 -6.23
CA SER A 13 -6.00 10.60 -7.13
C SER A 13 -6.96 11.68 -6.63
N ALA A 14 -7.94 12.07 -7.44
CA ALA A 14 -8.94 13.09 -7.12
C ALA A 14 -9.73 12.85 -5.81
N THR A 15 -9.74 11.61 -5.31
CA THR A 15 -10.41 11.20 -4.07
C THR A 15 -9.62 11.49 -2.78
N HIS A 16 -8.33 11.88 -2.86
CA HIS A 16 -7.47 12.10 -1.68
C HIS A 16 -7.58 10.98 -0.63
N CYS A 17 -7.51 9.72 -1.08
CA CYS A 17 -7.69 8.57 -0.21
C CYS A 17 -6.54 8.45 0.80
N SER A 18 -6.88 8.31 2.08
CA SER A 18 -5.93 8.16 3.19
C SER A 18 -5.79 6.71 3.67
N VAL A 19 -6.36 5.75 2.93
CA VAL A 19 -6.46 4.35 3.36
C VAL A 19 -5.18 3.60 2.96
N ALA A 20 -4.64 2.86 3.92
CA ALA A 20 -3.67 1.80 3.66
C ALA A 20 -4.32 0.46 4.04
N ILE A 21 -4.21 -0.53 3.15
CA ILE A 21 -4.81 -1.85 3.31
C ILE A 21 -3.69 -2.84 3.56
N SER A 22 -3.85 -3.74 4.53
CA SER A 22 -2.85 -4.78 4.82
C SER A 22 -3.50 -6.14 5.01
N ALA A 23 -2.82 -7.19 4.57
CA ALA A 23 -3.24 -8.58 4.78
C ALA A 23 -2.02 -9.50 4.91
N ASP A 24 -2.27 -10.75 5.33
CA ASP A 24 -1.23 -11.77 5.48
C ASP A 24 -0.93 -12.51 4.18
N SER A 25 -1.81 -12.43 3.18
CA SER A 25 -1.62 -12.98 1.84
C SER A 25 -1.80 -11.90 0.75
N ALA A 26 -1.09 -12.07 -0.37
CA ALA A 26 -1.21 -11.16 -1.51
C ALA A 26 -2.57 -11.28 -2.21
N GLU A 27 -3.17 -12.47 -2.19
CA GLU A 27 -4.48 -12.75 -2.79
C GLU A 27 -5.60 -12.03 -2.03
N GLU A 28 -5.64 -12.15 -0.70
CA GLU A 28 -6.62 -11.41 0.13
C GLU A 28 -6.42 -9.89 0.01
N LEU A 29 -5.16 -9.44 0.03
CA LEU A 29 -4.84 -8.02 -0.14
C LEU A 29 -5.36 -7.48 -1.47
N LEU A 30 -5.14 -8.23 -2.56
CA LEU A 30 -5.54 -7.81 -3.89
C LEU A 30 -7.05 -7.71 -4.01
N GLU A 31 -7.79 -8.71 -3.52
CA GLU A 31 -9.26 -8.69 -3.58
C GLU A 31 -9.83 -7.49 -2.83
N VAL A 32 -9.33 -7.20 -1.61
CA VAL A 32 -9.78 -6.05 -0.83
C VAL A 32 -9.40 -4.72 -1.50
N ALA A 33 -8.19 -4.63 -2.07
CA ALA A 33 -7.73 -3.44 -2.79
C ALA A 33 -8.56 -3.17 -4.05
N VAL A 34 -8.93 -4.20 -4.81
CA VAL A 34 -9.82 -4.08 -5.97
C VAL A 34 -11.20 -3.59 -5.53
N GLN A 35 -11.78 -4.15 -4.47
CA GLN A 35 -13.08 -3.70 -3.96
C GLN A 35 -13.04 -2.22 -3.54
N HIS A 36 -11.94 -1.78 -2.93
CA HIS A 36 -11.74 -0.37 -2.60
C HIS A 36 -11.62 0.52 -3.85
N ALA A 37 -10.82 0.12 -4.84
CA ALA A 37 -10.65 0.85 -6.09
C ALA A 37 -11.97 1.01 -6.86
N VAL A 38 -12.80 -0.04 -6.90
CA VAL A 38 -14.10 0.01 -7.57
C VAL A 38 -15.11 0.85 -6.78
N SER A 39 -15.21 0.62 -5.47
CA SER A 39 -16.24 1.24 -4.65
C SER A 39 -15.99 2.73 -4.39
N ILE A 40 -14.73 3.09 -4.11
CA ILE A 40 -14.32 4.44 -3.70
C ILE A 40 -13.79 5.24 -4.89
N HIS A 41 -12.86 4.66 -5.65
CA HIS A 41 -12.24 5.34 -6.79
C HIS A 41 -13.05 5.22 -8.09
N LYS A 42 -14.12 4.42 -8.10
CA LYS A 42 -14.97 4.17 -9.28
C LYS A 42 -14.19 3.61 -10.48
N HIS A 43 -13.09 2.92 -10.21
CA HIS A 43 -12.38 2.16 -11.23
C HIS A 43 -13.23 0.96 -11.66
N THR A 44 -13.04 0.50 -12.88
CA THR A 44 -13.65 -0.74 -13.34
C THR A 44 -12.80 -1.91 -12.89
N ASP A 45 -13.42 -2.95 -12.34
CA ASP A 45 -12.72 -4.21 -12.09
C ASP A 45 -12.28 -4.85 -13.41
N SER A 46 -10.99 -4.77 -13.71
CA SER A 46 -10.40 -5.29 -14.94
C SER A 46 -9.09 -6.03 -14.63
N PRO A 47 -8.66 -6.98 -15.48
CA PRO A 47 -7.39 -7.67 -15.30
C PRO A 47 -6.19 -6.72 -15.29
N GLU A 48 -6.26 -5.61 -16.04
CA GLU A 48 -5.24 -4.55 -16.04
C GLU A 48 -5.17 -3.84 -14.69
N LEU A 49 -6.32 -3.52 -14.07
CA LEU A 49 -6.37 -2.94 -12.72
C LEU A 49 -5.75 -3.90 -11.70
N ARG A 50 -6.12 -5.18 -11.75
CA ARG A 50 -5.56 -6.21 -10.86
C ARG A 50 -4.04 -6.33 -11.02
N SER A 51 -3.56 -6.36 -12.25
CA SER A 51 -2.11 -6.43 -12.52
C SER A 51 -1.37 -5.18 -12.04
N ALA A 52 -1.96 -3.99 -12.21
CA ALA A 52 -1.40 -2.76 -11.68
C ALA A 52 -1.30 -2.80 -10.15
N LEU A 53 -2.40 -3.17 -9.45
CA LEU A 53 -2.42 -3.26 -7.99
C LEU A 53 -1.44 -4.29 -7.43
N GLN A 54 -1.22 -5.42 -8.12
CA GLN A 54 -0.20 -6.39 -7.74
C GLN A 54 1.21 -5.78 -7.71
N GLY A 55 1.50 -4.87 -8.64
CA GLY A 55 2.78 -4.14 -8.67
C GLY A 55 2.95 -3.12 -7.54
N LEU A 56 1.90 -2.83 -6.78
CA LEU A 56 1.88 -1.89 -5.65
C LEU A 56 1.91 -2.59 -4.29
N ILE A 57 2.07 -3.92 -4.28
CA ILE A 57 2.16 -4.67 -3.03
C ILE A 57 3.55 -4.47 -2.43
N HIS A 58 3.57 -3.99 -1.21
CA HIS A 58 4.76 -3.84 -0.39
C HIS A 58 4.77 -4.88 0.74
N ASP A 59 5.96 -5.36 1.11
CA ASP A 59 6.15 -6.18 2.31
C ASP A 59 6.27 -5.31 3.56
N GLY A 60 5.67 -5.77 4.66
CA GLY A 60 5.72 -5.16 5.98
C GLY A 60 4.42 -4.48 6.39
N MET A 61 4.56 -3.40 7.17
CA MET A 61 3.46 -2.54 7.60
C MET A 61 3.55 -1.20 6.87
N PRO A 62 2.41 -0.59 6.51
CA PRO A 62 2.42 0.74 5.93
C PRO A 62 3.04 1.74 6.91
N PRO A 63 3.79 2.73 6.41
CA PRO A 63 4.38 3.76 7.27
C PRO A 63 3.29 4.64 7.89
N GLU A 64 3.52 5.13 9.11
CA GLU A 64 2.57 6.01 9.82
C GLU A 64 2.32 7.30 9.03
N THR A 65 3.35 7.81 8.36
CA THR A 65 3.29 8.96 7.45
C THR A 65 3.60 8.52 6.01
N VAL A 66 2.99 9.21 5.04
CA VAL A 66 3.31 8.99 3.62
C VAL A 66 4.74 9.43 3.40
N VAL A 67 5.63 8.48 3.15
CA VAL A 67 7.00 8.77 2.76
C VAL A 67 7.01 8.87 1.24
N PRO A 68 7.33 10.04 0.65
CA PRO A 68 7.35 10.16 -0.80
C PRO A 68 8.35 9.17 -1.42
N PRO A 69 8.08 8.62 -2.62
CA PRO A 69 8.96 7.66 -3.26
C PRO A 69 10.36 8.26 -3.43
N GLY A 70 11.37 7.65 -2.78
CA GLY A 70 12.77 8.07 -2.80
C GLY A 70 13.40 8.32 -1.42
N ALA A 71 12.62 8.41 -0.35
CA ALA A 71 13.17 8.48 1.01
C ALA A 71 13.39 7.05 1.55
N ILE A 72 14.63 6.58 1.38
CA ILE A 72 15.16 5.37 1.99
C ILE A 72 14.70 5.21 3.45
N SER A 73 14.25 4.01 3.79
CA SER A 73 13.91 3.59 5.16
C SER A 73 15.06 3.95 6.10
N GLY A 74 14.84 4.97 6.92
CA GLY A 74 15.73 5.33 8.01
C GLY A 74 15.75 4.19 9.02
N VAL A 75 16.76 3.33 8.89
CA VAL A 75 17.20 2.45 9.98
C VAL A 75 17.27 3.30 11.26
N PRO A 76 16.59 2.92 12.35
CA PRO A 76 16.60 3.72 13.57
C PRO A 76 18.04 3.82 14.10
N GLN A 77 18.57 5.05 14.13
CA GLN A 77 19.80 5.34 14.86
C GLN A 77 19.56 5.10 16.35
N GLY A 78 20.04 3.96 16.82
CA GLY A 78 19.87 3.51 18.19
C GLY A 78 21.06 2.71 18.71
N VAL A 79 22.29 3.14 18.42
CA VAL A 79 23.43 2.80 19.28
C VAL A 79 23.71 4.02 20.17
N ARG A 80 23.40 3.89 21.45
CA ARG A 80 23.88 4.77 22.51
C ARG A 80 25.08 4.06 23.15
N PRO A 81 26.31 4.56 23.03
CA PRO A 81 27.40 4.06 23.86
C PRO A 81 27.22 4.60 25.28
N HIS A 82 27.41 3.72 26.26
CA HIS A 82 27.62 4.07 27.67
C HIS A 82 29.02 4.65 27.88
#